data_AF-A0A6J4L0W6-F1
#
_entry.id   AF-A0A6J4L0W6-F1
#
_cell.length_a   1.000
_cell.length_b   1.000
_cell.length_c   1.000
_cell.angle_alpha   90.00
_cell.angle_beta   90.00
_cell.angle_gamma   90.00
#
_symmetry.space_group_name_H-M   'P 1'
#
loop_
_entity.id
_entity.type
_entity.pdbx_description
1 polymer ?
#
loop_
_entity_poly.entity_id
_entity_poly.type
_entity_poly.pdbx_seq_one_letter_code
_entity_poly.pdbx_strand_id
1 'polypeptide(L)'
;MIAGQGADGWPGPVRSGHSRGVLRLDLARELTAHCLVWWPQRGDRFVVPDREMDDEVFVVSDLTVEVQEVPSGLVLGFNGTTEWALDSLKTEQVLWLPREDQLRAALGDRLARLERTAAGWSVVLADGRSFADPDVESAYALALLATA
;
A
#
# COMPACT_ATOMS: atom_id res chain seq x y z
N MET A 1 32.89 -13.91 36.51
CA MET A 1 32.12 -12.78 37.03
C MET A 1 32.62 -11.51 36.35
N ILE A 2 31.95 -11.07 35.28
CA ILE A 2 31.92 -9.68 34.80
C ILE A 2 30.48 -9.44 34.34
N ALA A 3 29.94 -8.31 34.81
CA ALA A 3 28.54 -7.93 34.85
C ALA A 3 27.98 -7.48 33.49
N GLY A 4 26.64 -7.51 33.41
CA GLY A 4 25.87 -7.12 32.23
C GLY A 4 25.81 -5.62 31.97
N GLN A 5 25.54 -5.32 30.71
CA GLN A 5 25.05 -4.07 30.11
C GLN A 5 24.18 -4.56 28.94
N GLY A 6 22.93 -4.18 28.74
CA GLY A 6 22.22 -3.00 29.21
C GLY A 6 21.57 -2.38 27.99
N ALA A 7 20.37 -2.86 27.64
CA ALA A 7 19.32 -2.17 26.87
C ALA A 7 19.76 -1.10 25.85
N ASP A 8 20.18 -1.52 24.66
CA ASP A 8 20.08 -0.66 23.48
C ASP A 8 18.68 -0.87 22.89
N GLY A 9 17.74 -0.09 23.43
CA GLY A 9 16.36 -0.06 22.99
C GLY A 9 16.34 0.24 21.49
N TRP A 10 15.79 -0.70 20.72
CA TRP A 10 15.42 -0.47 19.33
C TRP A 10 14.61 0.83 19.27
N PRO A 11 15.12 1.91 18.63
CA PRO A 11 14.27 3.04 18.34
C PRO A 11 13.25 2.50 17.34
N GLY A 12 12.03 2.25 17.81
CA GLY A 12 10.91 1.87 16.96
C GLY A 12 10.88 2.75 15.71
N PRO A 13 10.44 2.21 14.56
CA PRO A 13 10.42 2.97 13.32
C PRO A 13 9.79 4.33 13.59
N VAL A 14 10.54 5.39 13.30
CA VAL A 14 10.10 6.77 13.46
C VAL A 14 8.91 6.95 12.53
N ARG A 15 7.71 6.87 13.09
CA ARG A 15 6.46 7.10 12.37
C ARG A 15 6.36 8.58 12.04
N SER A 16 6.79 8.93 10.84
CA SER A 16 6.52 10.24 10.24
C SER A 16 5.87 10.05 8.88
N GLY A 17 4.60 10.44 8.81
CA GLY A 17 3.92 10.73 7.56
C GLY A 17 2.59 10.01 7.44
N HIS A 18 1.50 10.77 7.40
CA HIS A 18 0.29 10.33 6.70
C HIS A 18 0.75 9.81 5.34
N SER A 19 0.51 8.52 5.06
CA SER A 19 0.87 7.86 3.81
C SER A 19 0.12 8.52 2.66
N ARG A 20 0.68 9.62 2.14
CA ARG A 20 0.27 10.20 0.85
C ARG A 20 0.55 9.14 -0.21
N GLY A 21 -0.51 8.57 -0.79
CA GLY A 21 -0.41 7.57 -1.86
C GLY A 21 -0.79 6.15 -1.47
N VAL A 22 -1.72 5.98 -0.53
CA VAL A 22 -2.31 4.68 -0.22
C VAL A 22 -3.83 4.78 -0.39
N LEU A 23 -4.39 3.85 -1.17
CA LEU A 23 -5.82 3.64 -1.35
C LEU A 23 -6.59 3.72 -0.01
N ARG A 24 -7.70 4.48 0.01
CA ARG A 24 -8.57 4.56 1.19
C ARG A 24 -9.11 3.18 1.58
N LEU A 25 -9.08 2.87 2.88
CA LEU A 25 -9.37 1.54 3.41
C LEU A 25 -10.81 1.06 3.13
N ASP A 26 -11.78 1.99 3.12
CA ASP A 26 -13.17 1.72 2.76
C ASP A 26 -13.28 1.22 1.31
N LEU A 27 -12.60 1.86 0.38
CA LEU A 27 -12.59 1.45 -1.04
C LEU A 27 -11.90 0.09 -1.23
N ALA A 28 -10.83 -0.18 -0.49
CA ALA A 28 -10.16 -1.49 -0.52
C ALA A 28 -11.11 -2.62 -0.09
N ARG A 29 -11.93 -2.39 0.95
CA ARG A 29 -12.94 -3.34 1.42
C ARG A 29 -14.02 -3.57 0.36
N GLU A 30 -14.52 -2.49 -0.25
CA GLU A 30 -15.52 -2.58 -1.32
C GLU A 30 -14.99 -3.35 -2.54
N LEU A 31 -13.76 -3.07 -2.98
CA LEU A 31 -13.13 -3.80 -4.09
C LEU A 31 -12.98 -5.30 -3.79
N THR A 32 -12.63 -5.65 -2.55
CA THR A 32 -12.52 -7.04 -2.11
C THR A 32 -13.88 -7.75 -2.14
N ALA A 33 -14.95 -7.06 -1.74
CA ALA A 33 -16.29 -7.61 -1.71
C ALA A 33 -16.89 -7.81 -3.12
N HIS A 34 -16.51 -6.98 -4.08
CA HIS A 34 -17.21 -6.89 -5.37
C HIS A 34 -16.43 -7.39 -6.59
N CYS A 35 -15.09 -7.41 -6.58
CA CYS A 35 -14.38 -7.38 -7.87
C CYS A 35 -13.08 -8.17 -8.03
N LEU A 36 -12.45 -8.73 -6.99
CA LEU A 36 -11.06 -9.21 -7.15
C LEU A 36 -10.78 -10.50 -6.38
N VAL A 37 -10.56 -11.61 -7.11
CA VAL A 37 -9.73 -12.71 -6.61
C VAL A 37 -8.29 -12.23 -6.72
N TRP A 38 -7.72 -11.79 -5.59
CA TRP A 38 -6.37 -11.26 -5.55
C TRP A 38 -5.34 -12.38 -5.51
N TRP A 39 -4.41 -12.40 -6.47
CA TRP A 39 -3.27 -13.31 -6.44
C TRP A 39 -2.02 -12.50 -6.03
N PRO A 40 -1.43 -12.75 -4.83
CA PRO A 40 -0.33 -11.94 -4.32
C PRO A 40 0.87 -11.93 -5.26
N GLN A 41 1.41 -10.74 -5.53
CA GLN A 41 2.61 -10.49 -6.32
C GLN A 41 3.57 -9.58 -5.57
N ARG A 42 4.83 -9.55 -6.02
CA ARG A 42 5.84 -8.64 -5.45
C ARG A 42 5.41 -7.19 -5.59
N GLY A 43 5.66 -6.42 -4.54
CA GLY A 43 5.26 -5.02 -4.45
C GLY A 43 3.79 -4.83 -4.09
N ASP A 44 3.00 -5.89 -3.93
CA ASP A 44 1.63 -5.74 -3.47
C ASP A 44 1.60 -5.23 -2.04
N ARG A 45 0.65 -4.34 -1.76
CA ARG A 45 0.47 -3.73 -0.46
C ARG A 45 -0.74 -4.33 0.23
N PHE A 46 -0.67 -4.47 1.54
CA PHE A 46 -1.79 -4.91 2.36
C PHE A 46 -1.72 -4.32 3.77
N VAL A 47 -2.85 -4.31 4.46
CA VAL A 47 -2.92 -4.08 5.90
C VAL A 47 -3.43 -5.34 6.59
N VAL A 48 -3.14 -5.47 7.88
CA VAL A 48 -3.66 -6.56 8.71
C VAL A 48 -4.72 -5.98 9.66
N PRO A 49 -6.01 -6.08 9.31
CA PRO A 49 -7.07 -5.51 10.14
C PRO A 49 -7.15 -6.21 11.51
N ASP A 50 -7.74 -5.52 12.49
CA ASP A 50 -8.09 -6.06 13.81
C ASP A 50 -6.88 -6.53 14.65
N ARG A 51 -5.70 -5.99 14.34
CA ARG A 51 -4.42 -6.32 15.00
C ARG A 51 -3.73 -5.09 15.60
N GLU A 52 -4.44 -3.98 15.74
CA GLU A 52 -3.88 -2.67 16.14
C GLU A 52 -2.78 -2.17 15.18
N MET A 53 -2.80 -2.68 13.94
CA MET A 53 -1.82 -2.45 12.88
C MET A 53 -2.48 -1.85 11.63
N ASP A 54 -3.69 -1.30 11.76
CA ASP A 54 -4.50 -0.81 10.64
C ASP A 54 -3.86 0.37 9.88
N ASP A 55 -2.98 1.12 10.56
CA ASP A 55 -2.20 2.21 9.98
C ASP A 55 -0.87 1.74 9.34
N GLU A 56 -0.50 0.46 9.50
CA GLU A 56 0.72 -0.10 8.94
C GLU A 56 0.45 -0.77 7.59
N VAL A 57 1.14 -0.30 6.56
CA VAL A 57 1.08 -0.87 5.22
C VAL A 57 2.26 -1.80 5.03
N PHE A 58 1.98 -3.09 4.83
CA PHE A 58 2.94 -4.11 4.50
C PHE A 58 3.11 -4.24 2.99
N VAL A 59 4.32 -4.60 2.56
CA VAL A 59 4.64 -4.85 1.15
C VAL A 59 5.15 -6.27 0.98
N VAL A 60 4.61 -7.02 0.02
CA VAL A 60 5.15 -8.32 -0.36
C VAL A 60 6.50 -8.10 -1.04
N SER A 61 7.59 -8.48 -0.37
CA SER A 61 8.94 -8.35 -0.90
C SER A 61 9.75 -9.62 -0.67
N ASP A 62 10.71 -9.85 -1.56
CA ASP A 62 11.78 -10.82 -1.38
C ASP A 62 12.87 -10.31 -0.44
N LEU A 63 13.08 -8.99 -0.45
CA LEU A 63 14.16 -8.32 0.26
C LEU A 63 13.70 -6.91 0.66
N THR A 64 13.96 -6.51 1.89
CA THR A 64 13.69 -5.15 2.34
C THR A 64 14.92 -4.28 2.03
N VAL A 65 14.72 -3.23 1.25
CA VAL A 65 15.76 -2.20 0.99
C VAL A 65 15.31 -0.91 1.67
N GLU A 66 16.19 -0.33 2.48
CA GLU A 66 15.94 0.91 3.19
C GLU A 66 16.87 2.01 2.68
N VAL A 67 16.31 3.21 2.49
CA VAL A 67 17.09 4.40 2.19
C VAL A 67 17.41 5.08 3.52
N GLN A 68 18.69 5.27 3.80
CA GLN A 68 19.16 5.96 5.00
C GLN A 68 19.88 7.25 4.61
N GLU A 69 19.46 8.36 5.21
CA GLU A 69 20.18 9.64 5.13
C GLU A 69 21.35 9.62 6.12
N VAL A 70 22.56 9.76 5.59
CA VAL A 70 23.78 9.94 6.38
C VAL A 70 24.43 11.27 5.98
N PRO A 71 25.32 11.85 6.82
CA PRO A 71 25.96 13.12 6.50
C PRO A 71 26.68 13.16 5.13
N SER A 72 27.07 12.00 4.59
CA SER A 72 27.72 11.86 3.28
C SER A 72 26.75 11.63 2.09
N GLY A 73 25.43 11.54 2.31
CA GLY A 73 24.44 11.32 1.26
C GLY A 73 23.43 10.21 1.57
N LEU A 74 22.81 9.65 0.53
CA LEU A 74 21.87 8.54 0.64
C LEU A 74 22.61 7.21 0.53
N VAL A 75 22.34 6.29 1.46
CA VAL A 75 22.84 4.92 1.44
C VAL A 75 21.66 3.96 1.35
N LEU A 76 21.84 2.87 0.60
CA LEU A 76 20.88 1.76 0.53
C LEU A 76 21.32 0.63 1.46
N GLY A 77 20.54 0.39 2.49
CA GLY A 77 20.66 -0.78 3.37
C GLY A 77 19.87 -1.96 2.80
N PHE A 78 20.48 -3.14 2.73
CA PHE A 78 19.82 -4.37 2.30
C PHE A 78 19.59 -5.23 3.54
N ASN A 79 18.33 -5.32 4.00
CA ASN A 79 17.95 -6.12 5.16
C ASN A 79 17.46 -7.50 4.68
N GLY A 80 18.32 -8.51 4.86
CA GLY A 80 18.00 -9.91 4.63
C GLY A 80 17.30 -10.50 5.84
N THR A 81 15.98 -10.69 5.75
CA THR A 81 15.12 -11.54 6.62
C THR A 81 15.10 -11.23 8.13
N THR A 82 13.95 -10.75 8.60
CA THR A 82 13.59 -10.66 10.02
C THR A 82 13.29 -12.07 10.56
N GLU A 83 14.07 -12.57 11.52
CA GLU A 83 13.95 -13.93 12.09
C GLU A 83 12.80 -14.11 13.12
N TRP A 84 11.94 -13.11 13.34
CA TRP A 84 10.82 -13.18 14.30
C TRP A 84 9.55 -12.46 13.81
N ALA A 85 9.36 -12.31 12.50
CA ALA A 85 8.14 -11.70 11.98
C ALA A 85 6.97 -12.69 12.13
N LEU A 86 5.93 -12.27 12.86
CA LEU A 86 4.55 -12.80 12.93
C LEU A 86 4.36 -14.22 12.34
N ASP A 87 3.95 -15.19 13.18
CA ASP A 87 3.49 -16.51 12.70
C ASP A 87 2.60 -16.32 11.45
N SER A 88 2.99 -16.98 10.35
CA SER A 88 2.45 -16.79 9.00
C SER A 88 0.95 -16.45 8.95
N LEU A 89 0.58 -15.43 8.19
CA LEU A 89 -0.82 -15.07 7.93
C LEU A 89 -1.35 -15.74 6.67
N LYS A 90 -2.63 -16.12 6.69
CA LYS A 90 -3.35 -16.50 5.47
C LYS A 90 -3.76 -15.28 4.67
N THR A 91 -3.84 -15.42 3.35
CA THR A 91 -4.23 -14.34 2.43
C THR A 91 -5.62 -13.77 2.73
N GLU A 92 -6.53 -14.55 3.32
CA GLU A 92 -7.88 -14.07 3.68
C GLU A 92 -7.89 -13.24 4.97
N GLN A 93 -6.76 -13.19 5.70
CA GLN A 93 -6.62 -12.41 6.93
C GLN A 93 -6.03 -11.02 6.69
N VAL A 94 -5.79 -10.65 5.43
CA VAL A 94 -5.24 -9.35 5.07
C VAL A 94 -6.19 -8.63 4.14
N LEU A 95 -6.13 -7.30 4.16
CA LEU A 95 -6.84 -6.46 3.21
C LEU A 95 -5.85 -5.88 2.22
N TRP A 96 -6.00 -6.27 0.95
CA TRP A 96 -5.13 -5.82 -0.12
C TRP A 96 -5.40 -4.36 -0.49
N LEU A 97 -4.32 -3.65 -0.84
CA LEU A 97 -4.30 -2.26 -1.26
C LEU A 97 -3.74 -2.17 -2.70
N PRO A 98 -4.58 -2.46 -3.72
CA PRO A 98 -4.16 -2.45 -5.12
C PRO A 98 -3.47 -1.14 -5.50
N ARG A 99 -2.35 -1.24 -6.22
CA ARG A 99 -1.62 -0.10 -6.76
C ARG A 99 -2.33 0.48 -7.98
N GLU A 100 -1.96 1.72 -8.31
CA GLU A 100 -2.44 2.42 -9.50
C GLU A 100 -2.31 1.58 -10.78
N ASP A 101 -1.16 0.94 -11.01
CA ASP A 101 -0.91 0.12 -12.21
C ASP A 101 -1.88 -1.07 -12.30
N GLN A 102 -2.18 -1.67 -11.16
CA GLN A 102 -3.08 -2.83 -11.05
C GLN A 102 -4.53 -2.41 -11.28
N LEU A 103 -4.97 -1.30 -10.68
CA LEU A 103 -6.31 -0.76 -10.88
C LEU A 103 -6.52 -0.28 -12.31
N ARG A 104 -5.51 0.37 -12.89
CA ARG A 104 -5.49 0.80 -14.30
C ARG A 104 -5.60 -0.40 -15.23
N ALA A 105 -4.84 -1.47 -14.99
CA ALA A 105 -4.96 -2.71 -15.75
C ALA A 105 -6.34 -3.34 -15.59
N ALA A 106 -6.91 -3.32 -14.38
CA ALA A 106 -8.25 -3.86 -14.10
C ALA A 106 -9.36 -3.06 -14.80
N LEU A 107 -9.21 -1.76 -15.01
CA LEU A 107 -10.14 -0.97 -15.84
C LEU A 107 -10.02 -1.32 -17.33
N GLY A 108 -8.80 -1.54 -17.83
CA GLY A 108 -8.55 -1.85 -19.23
C GLY A 108 -9.14 -0.78 -20.17
N ASP A 109 -9.83 -1.22 -21.21
CA ASP A 109 -10.41 -0.34 -22.25
C ASP A 109 -11.52 0.60 -21.74
N ARG A 110 -12.02 0.39 -20.50
CA ARG A 110 -12.96 1.32 -19.87
C ARG A 110 -12.29 2.63 -19.47
N LEU A 111 -10.96 2.65 -19.27
CA LEU A 111 -10.23 3.86 -18.95
C LEU A 111 -10.03 4.72 -20.19
N ALA A 112 -10.55 5.94 -20.20
CA ALA A 112 -10.26 6.91 -21.25
C ALA A 112 -8.99 7.71 -20.94
N ARG A 113 -8.91 8.32 -19.74
CA ARG A 113 -7.75 9.14 -19.33
C ARG A 113 -7.73 9.40 -17.82
N LEU A 114 -6.55 9.81 -17.35
CA LEU A 114 -6.32 10.35 -16.01
C LEU A 114 -6.01 11.85 -16.13
N GLU A 115 -6.65 12.67 -15.29
CA GLU A 115 -6.45 14.11 -15.24
C GLU A 115 -5.96 14.55 -13.86
N ARG A 116 -4.97 15.45 -13.84
CA ARG A 116 -4.58 16.18 -12.63
C ARG A 116 -5.50 17.39 -12.47
N THR A 117 -6.13 17.52 -11.31
CA THR A 117 -7.01 18.64 -10.97
C THR A 117 -6.41 19.48 -9.84
N ALA A 118 -7.01 20.64 -9.56
CA ALA A 118 -6.60 21.45 -8.41
C ALA A 118 -6.80 20.74 -7.06
N ALA A 119 -7.76 19.80 -6.99
CA ALA A 119 -8.12 19.08 -5.77
C ALA A 119 -7.48 17.69 -5.66
N GLY A 120 -6.82 17.19 -6.72
CA GLY A 120 -6.26 15.84 -6.75
C GLY A 120 -6.25 15.25 -8.15
N TRP A 121 -6.92 14.13 -8.31
CA TRP A 121 -6.97 13.32 -9.52
C TRP A 121 -8.40 13.09 -9.97
N SER A 122 -8.60 12.91 -11.27
CA SER A 122 -9.87 12.56 -11.88
C SER A 122 -9.65 11.47 -12.92
N VAL A 123 -10.26 10.30 -12.71
CA VAL A 123 -10.28 9.20 -13.67
C VAL A 123 -11.52 9.34 -14.53
N VAL A 124 -11.33 9.40 -15.85
CA VAL A 124 -12.42 9.51 -16.82
C VAL A 124 -12.56 8.18 -17.57
N LEU A 125 -13.77 7.65 -17.58
CA LEU A 125 -14.12 6.43 -18.30
C LEU A 125 -14.49 6.71 -19.76
N ALA A 126 -14.44 5.68 -20.60
CA ALA A 126 -14.79 5.73 -22.02
C ALA A 126 -16.26 6.11 -22.26
N ASP A 127 -17.14 5.87 -21.28
CA ASP A 127 -18.55 6.28 -21.31
C ASP A 127 -18.79 7.74 -20.87
N GLY A 128 -17.72 8.47 -20.56
CA GLY A 128 -17.76 9.88 -20.17
C GLY A 128 -17.96 10.15 -18.67
N ARG A 129 -18.22 9.12 -17.85
CA ARG A 129 -18.27 9.29 -16.39
C ARG A 129 -16.87 9.64 -15.85
N SER A 130 -16.82 10.43 -14.78
CA SER A 130 -15.58 10.79 -14.10
C SER A 130 -15.68 10.61 -12.59
N PHE A 131 -14.55 10.21 -11.99
CA PHE A 131 -14.43 9.92 -10.56
C PHE A 131 -13.19 10.62 -10.04
N ALA A 132 -13.37 11.48 -9.03
CA ALA A 132 -12.31 12.31 -8.49
C ALA A 132 -12.05 12.02 -7.03
N ASP A 133 -10.77 12.02 -6.66
CA ASP A 133 -10.30 11.85 -5.29
C ASP A 133 -8.94 12.57 -5.14
N PRO A 134 -8.61 13.13 -3.96
CA PRO A 134 -7.26 13.63 -3.66
C PRO A 134 -6.14 12.61 -3.92
N ASP A 135 -6.44 11.32 -3.75
CA ASP A 135 -5.54 10.20 -4.01
C ASP A 135 -5.83 9.50 -5.34
N VAL A 136 -4.78 9.16 -6.09
CA VAL A 136 -4.92 8.61 -7.45
C VAL A 136 -5.49 7.19 -7.43
N GLU A 137 -5.09 6.38 -6.47
CA GLU A 137 -5.52 4.98 -6.35
C GLU A 137 -7.00 4.93 -5.96
N SER A 138 -7.41 5.85 -5.10
CA SER A 138 -8.80 6.01 -4.68
C SER A 138 -9.70 6.49 -5.82
N ALA A 139 -9.22 7.40 -6.68
CA ALA A 139 -9.96 7.79 -7.89
C ALA A 139 -10.14 6.61 -8.86
N TYR A 140 -9.10 5.79 -9.03
CA TYR A 140 -9.18 4.56 -9.83
C TYR A 140 -10.13 3.52 -9.23
N ALA A 141 -10.07 3.30 -7.92
CA ALA A 141 -10.93 2.36 -7.22
C ALA A 141 -12.41 2.74 -7.35
N LEU A 142 -12.76 4.02 -7.17
CA LEU A 142 -14.12 4.53 -7.40
C LEU A 142 -14.60 4.25 -8.83
N ALA A 143 -13.76 4.51 -9.83
CA ALA A 143 -14.08 4.25 -11.22
C ALA A 143 -14.29 2.76 -11.50
N LEU A 144 -13.46 1.90 -10.91
CA LEU A 144 -13.56 0.45 -11.07
C LEU A 144 -14.85 -0.09 -10.43
N LEU A 145 -15.17 0.32 -9.21
CA LEU A 145 -16.40 -0.07 -8.50
C LEU A 145 -17.66 0.34 -9.26
N ALA A 146 -17.65 1.49 -9.94
CA ALA A 146 -18.79 1.96 -10.73
C ALA A 146 -19.00 1.21 -12.07
N THR A 147 -18.14 0.24 -12.37
CA THR A 147 -18.17 -0.57 -13.60
C THR A 147 -18.24 -2.07 -13.34
N ALA A 148 -18.27 -2.45 -12.06
CA ALA A 148 -18.38 -3.82 -11.61
C ALA A 148 -19.82 -4.34 -11.62
#